data_AF-A0A9R1AYK7-F1
#
_entry.id   AF-A0A9R1AYK7-F1
#
_cell.length_a   1.000
_cell.length_b   1.000
_cell.length_c   1.000
_cell.angle_alpha   90.00
_cell.angle_beta   90.00
_cell.angle_gamma   90.00
#
_symmetry.space_group_name_H-M   'P 1'
#
loop_
_entity.id
_entity.type
_entity.pdbx_description
1 polymer ?
#
loop_
_entity_poly.entity_id
_entity_poly.type
_entity_poly.pdbx_seq_one_letter_code
_entity_poly.pdbx_strand_id
1 'polypeptide(L)'
;MMLPGAALRYMDAPTAAVADPDGGTTPRSHRFPTNAPTWHYLSATAKMWASTHNDTLRAKMSSVVDVLNDCQKKMGTGYLSAFPSEFFDRTEALTTVWAPYYTIHKIMQGLLDQYTVAGNSKALEMVVGMANYFSDRVKNVIQKYSIERHWASLNEETGGMNDVLYQLYTIMDDLKHLTLAHLFDKPCFLGLLAVQADSISGFHSNTHIPVVIGAQMRYEVTGDALYKVSRNLFRWTKEIAYADYYERALINGVLSIQRGTDPGVMIYMLPQAPGRSKAVSYHGWGTKYDSFWCCYGTGIESFSKLGDSIYFEEKGDTPALSIIQYIPSTFNWKTAGVTVTQQLEPLSSSDMNFRVSLSVSGKTNGQSATLNVRIPTWTSASGAKATLNDKDLGSVTPGSLLSVTKQWSSNDHLSLQFPVALRTEAIKDDRPEYASLQAILFGPFVLAGLSSGDWDAKTGSAVSDWITAVPSSHNSQLMTFTQESSGKTFVLSSSNGSLTMQERPAVDGTDTAVHATFRVHPQDAARLHGTYGAALKDTSVQIEPFDMPGTVITNDLTLSAQKSAGSFFNIVPGLDGKPNSVSLELGTKPGCFLVSGADYSAGTKIQVS
;
A
#
# COMPACT_ATOMS: atom_id res chain seq x y z
N MET A 1 14.74 -1.81 -13.14
CA MET A 1 15.28 -2.03 -11.78
C MET A 1 16.81 -1.98 -11.86
N MET A 2 17.39 -0.78 -11.74
CA MET A 2 18.84 -0.53 -11.64
C MET A 2 19.11 0.27 -10.35
N LEU A 3 18.98 -0.42 -9.21
CA LEU A 3 19.46 0.04 -7.90
C LEU A 3 20.90 -0.39 -7.51
N PRO A 4 21.64 -1.30 -8.22
CA PRO A 4 22.94 -1.75 -7.72
C PRO A 4 24.01 -0.64 -7.65
N GLY A 5 23.97 0.31 -8.60
CA GLY A 5 25.06 1.28 -8.78
C GLY A 5 25.18 2.33 -7.68
N ALA A 6 24.08 2.69 -7.01
CA ALA A 6 24.11 3.66 -5.93
C ALA A 6 24.59 3.03 -4.61
N ALA A 7 24.15 1.81 -4.29
CA ALA A 7 24.56 1.11 -3.07
C ALA A 7 26.06 0.75 -3.08
N LEU A 8 26.61 0.37 -4.23
CA LEU A 8 28.03 0.02 -4.38
C LEU A 8 28.95 1.25 -4.29
N ARG A 9 28.55 2.42 -4.81
CA ARG A 9 29.36 3.64 -4.77
C ARG A 9 29.68 4.15 -3.36
N TYR A 10 28.91 3.77 -2.34
CA TYR A 10 29.10 4.23 -0.97
C TYR A 10 29.81 3.21 -0.05
N MET A 11 29.98 1.95 -0.47
CA MET A 11 30.73 0.95 0.32
C MET A 11 32.21 0.85 -0.09
N ASP A 12 32.60 1.42 -1.23
CA ASP A 12 33.95 1.34 -1.79
C ASP A 12 34.93 2.45 -1.35
N ALA A 13 34.57 3.33 -0.41
CA ALA A 13 35.45 4.43 0.00
C ALA A 13 35.96 4.28 1.45
N PRO A 14 37.03 3.52 1.70
CA PRO A 14 37.94 3.91 2.76
C PRO A 14 38.67 5.16 2.24
N THR A 15 38.40 6.32 2.84
CA THR A 15 39.02 7.62 2.53
C THR A 15 38.63 8.27 1.19
N ALA A 16 37.61 9.13 1.20
CA ALA A 16 37.59 10.38 0.41
C ALA A 16 36.32 11.19 0.72
N ALA A 17 36.51 12.41 1.20
CA ALA A 17 35.49 13.45 1.09
C ALA A 17 35.22 13.70 -0.41
N VAL A 18 33.98 13.55 -0.85
CA VAL A 18 33.53 14.03 -2.17
C VAL A 18 32.54 15.17 -1.93
N ALA A 19 32.85 16.30 -2.56
CA ALA A 19 32.15 17.56 -2.46
C ALA A 19 30.73 17.50 -3.08
N ASP A 20 29.86 18.34 -2.54
CA ASP A 20 28.47 18.55 -2.97
C ASP A 20 28.44 19.34 -4.30
N PRO A 21 27.73 18.89 -5.35
CA PRO A 21 27.60 19.68 -6.59
C PRO A 21 26.67 20.88 -6.46
N ASP A 22 25.82 20.96 -5.44
CA ASP A 22 24.90 22.10 -5.27
C ASP A 22 25.10 22.69 -3.87
N GLY A 23 25.71 23.87 -3.81
CA GLY A 23 26.09 24.60 -2.60
C GLY A 23 24.94 25.05 -1.69
N GLY A 24 24.15 24.09 -1.19
CA GLY A 24 23.06 24.29 -0.24
C GLY A 24 23.51 24.00 1.20
N THR A 25 23.57 25.04 2.03
CA THR A 25 23.90 24.95 3.45
C THR A 25 22.73 24.34 4.24
N THR A 26 22.67 23.02 4.37
CA THR A 26 21.87 22.35 5.42
C THR A 26 22.77 21.51 6.33
N PRO A 27 22.66 21.61 7.67
CA PRO A 27 23.55 20.92 8.59
C PRO A 27 23.46 19.39 8.46
N ARG A 28 24.61 18.72 8.35
CA ARG A 28 24.77 17.26 8.12
C ARG A 28 24.32 16.34 9.27
N SER A 29 23.75 16.85 10.37
CA SER A 29 23.44 16.08 11.58
C SER A 29 22.11 15.31 11.54
N HIS A 30 21.29 15.48 10.49
CA HIS A 30 19.92 14.95 10.40
C HIS A 30 19.65 14.14 9.12
N ARG A 31 20.62 13.36 8.61
CA ARG A 31 20.32 12.39 7.53
C ARG A 31 20.28 10.97 8.10
N PHE A 32 19.21 10.24 7.77
CA PHE A 32 19.12 8.78 7.93
C PHE A 32 20.41 8.20 7.33
N PRO A 33 21.09 7.23 7.95
CA PRO A 33 22.24 6.59 7.31
C PRO A 33 21.78 6.14 5.92
N THR A 34 22.42 6.70 4.89
CA THR A 34 21.94 6.86 3.49
C THR A 34 21.65 5.56 2.74
N ASN A 35 21.62 4.42 3.44
CA ASN A 35 21.53 3.07 2.92
C ASN A 35 20.34 2.28 3.49
N ALA A 36 19.45 2.86 4.30
CA ALA A 36 18.27 2.17 4.84
C ALA A 36 17.44 1.37 3.79
N PRO A 37 17.19 1.88 2.57
CA PRO A 37 16.48 1.13 1.52
C PRO A 37 17.25 -0.08 0.99
N THR A 38 18.58 -0.06 1.01
CA THR A 38 19.44 -1.17 0.58
C THR A 38 19.25 -2.40 1.46
N TRP A 39 18.86 -2.22 2.73
CA TRP A 39 18.66 -3.33 3.67
C TRP A 39 17.29 -3.99 3.48
N HIS A 40 16.24 -3.18 3.31
CA HIS A 40 14.90 -3.63 2.91
C HIS A 40 14.90 -4.36 1.55
N TYR A 41 15.83 -4.01 0.65
CA TYR A 41 16.00 -4.67 -0.64
C TYR A 41 16.27 -6.17 -0.52
N LEU A 42 17.06 -6.62 0.48
CA LEU A 42 17.36 -8.05 0.66
C LEU A 42 16.09 -8.84 0.95
N SER A 43 15.26 -8.39 1.90
CA SER A 43 13.96 -8.99 2.20
C SER A 43 13.02 -8.95 1.00
N ALA A 44 12.86 -7.78 0.38
CA ALA A 44 11.93 -7.59 -0.72
C ALA A 44 12.28 -8.45 -1.94
N THR A 45 13.57 -8.60 -2.25
CA THR A 45 13.99 -9.42 -3.40
C THR A 45 13.87 -10.91 -3.15
N ALA A 46 14.15 -11.39 -1.93
CA ALA A 46 13.92 -12.79 -1.56
C ALA A 46 12.44 -13.16 -1.72
N LYS A 47 11.54 -12.34 -1.15
CA LYS A 47 10.09 -12.52 -1.22
C LYS A 47 9.55 -12.42 -2.65
N MET A 48 9.98 -11.40 -3.40
CA MET A 48 9.59 -11.24 -4.80
C MET A 48 10.08 -12.40 -5.68
N TRP A 49 11.30 -12.91 -5.43
CA TRP A 49 11.79 -14.10 -6.12
C TRP A 49 10.94 -15.33 -5.80
N ALA A 50 10.58 -15.55 -4.53
CA ALA A 50 9.70 -16.66 -4.17
C ALA A 50 8.31 -16.58 -4.81
N SER A 51 7.78 -15.37 -5.03
CA SER A 51 6.50 -15.18 -5.72
C SER A 51 6.57 -15.28 -7.24
N THR A 52 7.71 -14.96 -7.87
CA THR A 52 7.81 -14.83 -9.33
C THR A 52 8.73 -15.86 -9.99
N HIS A 53 9.60 -16.50 -9.22
CA HIS A 53 10.70 -17.35 -9.68
C HIS A 53 11.56 -16.69 -10.76
N ASN A 54 11.73 -15.37 -10.71
CA ASN A 54 12.50 -14.62 -11.69
C ASN A 54 14.02 -14.85 -11.51
N ASP A 55 14.65 -15.58 -12.43
CA ASP A 55 16.08 -15.91 -12.35
C ASP A 55 17.01 -14.70 -12.46
N THR A 56 16.62 -13.67 -13.21
CA THR A 56 17.40 -12.42 -13.30
C THR A 56 17.41 -11.70 -11.94
N LEU A 57 16.29 -11.72 -11.21
CA LEU A 57 16.23 -11.20 -9.85
C LEU A 57 17.08 -12.04 -8.90
N ARG A 58 17.02 -13.37 -9.03
CA ARG A 58 17.83 -14.30 -8.24
C ARG A 58 19.32 -14.03 -8.36
N ALA A 59 19.81 -13.85 -9.58
CA ALA A 59 21.22 -13.53 -9.84
C ALA A 59 21.62 -12.20 -9.20
N LYS A 60 20.80 -11.17 -9.33
CA LYS A 60 21.07 -9.83 -8.75
C LYS A 60 21.08 -9.85 -7.22
N MET A 61 20.08 -10.45 -6.59
CA MET A 61 20.02 -10.49 -5.12
C MET A 61 21.17 -11.32 -4.53
N SER A 62 21.54 -12.43 -5.18
CA SER A 62 22.68 -13.26 -4.77
C SER A 62 24.00 -12.50 -4.88
N SER A 63 24.21 -11.77 -5.98
CA SER A 63 25.40 -10.94 -6.17
C SER A 63 25.54 -9.84 -5.10
N VAL A 64 24.42 -9.25 -4.64
CA VAL A 64 24.45 -8.28 -3.53
C VAL A 64 24.90 -8.96 -2.23
N VAL A 65 24.37 -10.16 -1.92
CA VAL A 65 24.80 -10.94 -0.74
C VAL A 65 26.29 -11.29 -0.83
N ASP A 66 26.79 -11.65 -2.02
CA ASP A 66 28.20 -11.97 -2.24
C ASP A 66 29.12 -10.79 -1.88
N VAL A 67 28.80 -9.59 -2.37
CA VAL A 67 29.56 -8.38 -2.06
C VAL A 67 29.51 -8.05 -0.57
N LEU A 68 28.33 -8.12 0.06
CA LEU A 68 28.18 -7.86 1.49
C LEU A 68 28.96 -8.86 2.35
N ASN A 69 28.99 -10.13 1.94
CA ASN A 69 29.80 -11.15 2.57
C ASN A 69 31.30 -10.82 2.48
N ASP A 70 31.77 -10.37 1.33
CA ASP A 70 33.18 -10.00 1.14
C ASP A 70 33.56 -8.81 2.04
N CYS A 71 32.65 -7.82 2.18
CA CYS A 71 32.81 -6.73 3.13
C CYS A 71 32.91 -7.26 4.58
N GLN A 72 31.96 -8.10 5.02
CA GLN A 72 31.94 -8.63 6.39
C GLN A 72 33.20 -9.47 6.69
N LYS A 73 33.64 -10.30 5.75
CA LYS A 73 34.87 -11.10 5.87
C LYS A 73 36.11 -10.22 5.98
N LYS A 74 36.19 -9.14 5.19
CA LYS A 74 37.30 -8.18 5.26
C LYS A 74 37.35 -7.44 6.60
N MET A 75 36.19 -7.19 7.23
CA MET A 75 36.13 -6.63 8.58
C MET A 75 36.56 -7.64 9.65
N GLY A 76 36.29 -8.93 9.44
CA GLY A 76 36.80 -10.04 10.27
C GLY A 76 36.19 -10.16 11.68
N THR A 77 35.21 -9.33 12.03
CA THR A 77 34.59 -9.30 13.37
C THR A 77 33.17 -9.86 13.41
N GLY A 78 32.58 -10.19 12.26
CA GLY A 78 31.14 -10.49 12.14
C GLY A 78 30.25 -9.25 12.03
N TYR A 79 30.79 -8.05 12.24
CA TYR A 79 30.06 -6.80 12.04
C TYR A 79 29.81 -6.51 10.56
N LEU A 80 28.61 -6.00 10.25
CA LEU A 80 28.25 -5.52 8.91
C LEU A 80 27.32 -4.31 9.01
N SER A 81 27.82 -3.16 8.55
CA SER A 81 27.05 -1.93 8.36
C SER A 81 27.84 -0.96 7.51
N ALA A 82 27.18 0.06 6.96
CA ALA A 82 27.81 1.16 6.24
C ALA A 82 28.28 2.31 7.15
N PHE A 83 28.09 2.20 8.46
CA PHE A 83 28.58 3.16 9.46
C PHE A 83 29.49 2.46 10.49
N PRO A 84 30.40 3.19 11.15
CA PRO A 84 31.34 2.60 12.12
C PRO A 84 30.63 2.14 13.40
N SER A 85 31.22 1.17 14.10
CA SER A 85 30.68 0.65 15.37
C SER A 85 30.54 1.71 16.48
N GLU A 86 31.23 2.84 16.35
CA GLU A 86 31.16 4.00 17.26
C GLU A 86 29.73 4.56 17.44
N PHE A 87 28.85 4.33 16.46
CA PHE A 87 27.45 4.75 16.57
C PHE A 87 26.74 3.98 17.69
N PHE A 88 27.08 2.72 17.91
CA PHE A 88 26.54 1.96 19.04
C PHE A 88 27.14 2.42 20.37
N ASP A 89 28.43 2.81 20.39
CA ASP A 89 29.05 3.36 21.60
C ASP A 89 28.28 4.59 22.08
N ARG A 90 27.84 5.45 21.15
CA ARG A 90 26.98 6.61 21.44
C ARG A 90 25.61 6.20 21.97
N THR A 91 24.91 5.28 21.31
CA THR A 91 23.60 4.79 21.78
C THR A 91 23.68 4.21 23.18
N GLU A 92 24.67 3.36 23.43
CA GLU A 92 24.87 2.66 24.71
C GLU A 92 25.30 3.63 25.83
N ALA A 93 25.98 4.73 25.47
CA ALA A 93 26.27 5.84 26.36
C ALA A 93 25.11 6.86 26.50
N LEU A 94 23.92 6.56 25.96
CA LEU A 94 22.75 7.46 25.92
C LEU A 94 23.04 8.83 25.29
N THR A 95 23.92 8.85 24.31
CA THR A 95 24.25 10.04 23.51
C THR A 95 23.51 9.97 22.19
N THR A 96 22.94 11.10 21.77
CA THR A 96 22.13 11.20 20.54
C THR A 96 22.87 10.61 19.34
N VAL A 97 22.24 9.69 18.63
CA VAL A 97 22.67 9.11 17.36
C VAL A 97 21.45 8.46 16.70
N TRP A 98 21.37 8.47 15.38
CA TRP A 98 20.14 8.03 14.72
C TRP A 98 20.10 6.50 14.55
N ALA A 99 19.28 5.83 15.38
CA ALA A 99 18.74 4.47 15.20
C ALA A 99 19.70 3.42 14.58
N PRO A 100 20.90 3.20 15.15
CA PRO A 100 21.84 2.23 14.60
C PRO A 100 21.33 0.79 14.71
N TYR A 101 20.67 0.42 15.82
CA TYR A 101 20.07 -0.91 16.00
C TYR A 101 18.93 -1.22 15.02
N TYR A 102 18.10 -0.23 14.68
CA TYR A 102 17.11 -0.38 13.60
C TYR A 102 17.76 -0.81 12.29
N THR A 103 18.86 -0.16 11.91
CA THR A 103 19.55 -0.43 10.66
C THR A 103 20.08 -1.87 10.63
N ILE A 104 20.69 -2.31 11.74
CA ILE A 104 21.19 -3.68 11.90
C ILE A 104 20.06 -4.69 11.80
N HIS A 105 18.93 -4.43 12.47
CA HIS A 105 17.75 -5.30 12.35
C HIS A 105 17.35 -5.49 10.87
N LYS A 106 17.33 -4.44 10.04
CA LYS A 106 16.99 -4.57 8.62
C LYS A 106 17.99 -5.41 7.84
N ILE A 107 19.28 -5.28 8.15
CA ILE A 107 20.32 -6.12 7.54
C ILE A 107 20.13 -7.59 7.95
N MET A 108 19.99 -7.84 9.25
CA MET A 108 19.82 -9.19 9.79
C MET A 108 18.57 -9.87 9.24
N GLN A 109 17.41 -9.18 9.22
CA GLN A 109 16.18 -9.74 8.67
C GLN A 109 16.30 -9.96 7.16
N GLY A 110 16.94 -9.04 6.44
CA GLY A 110 17.22 -9.20 5.01
C GLY A 110 18.05 -10.43 4.69
N LEU A 111 19.14 -10.65 5.43
CA LEU A 111 19.98 -11.84 5.29
C LEU A 111 19.23 -13.12 5.69
N LEU A 112 18.45 -13.07 6.77
CA LEU A 112 17.64 -14.20 7.22
C LEU A 112 16.57 -14.57 6.18
N ASP A 113 15.93 -13.58 5.53
CA ASP A 113 14.97 -13.80 4.45
C ASP A 113 15.68 -14.41 3.21
N GLN A 114 16.89 -13.96 2.87
CA GLN A 114 17.68 -14.56 1.79
C GLN A 114 17.98 -16.05 2.05
N TYR A 115 18.15 -16.45 3.31
CA TYR A 115 18.30 -17.86 3.67
C TYR A 115 16.95 -18.60 3.66
N THR A 116 16.00 -18.16 4.49
CA THR A 116 14.73 -18.88 4.75
C THR A 116 13.79 -18.93 3.56
N VAL A 117 13.80 -17.89 2.72
CA VAL A 117 12.94 -17.78 1.54
C VAL A 117 13.69 -18.21 0.28
N ALA A 118 14.94 -17.76 0.10
CA ALA A 118 15.70 -17.97 -1.14
C ALA A 118 16.78 -19.08 -1.08
N GLY A 119 16.99 -19.69 0.07
CA GLY A 119 17.94 -20.80 0.24
C GLY A 119 19.42 -20.39 0.17
N ASN A 120 19.75 -19.12 0.38
CA ASN A 120 21.14 -18.64 0.35
C ASN A 120 21.87 -18.94 1.67
N SER A 121 22.67 -20.01 1.72
CA SER A 121 23.39 -20.43 2.92
C SER A 121 24.44 -19.41 3.41
N LYS A 122 25.07 -18.67 2.48
CA LYS A 122 26.04 -17.62 2.83
C LYS A 122 25.38 -16.53 3.67
N ALA A 123 24.13 -16.18 3.35
CA ALA A 123 23.39 -15.20 4.13
C ALA A 123 23.15 -15.66 5.59
N LEU A 124 22.94 -16.96 5.82
CA LEU A 124 22.83 -17.52 7.17
C LEU A 124 24.14 -17.37 7.97
N GLU A 125 25.28 -17.70 7.36
CA GLU A 125 26.59 -17.53 8.00
C GLU A 125 26.82 -16.06 8.41
N MET A 126 26.44 -15.13 7.54
CA MET A 126 26.58 -13.70 7.80
C MET A 126 25.72 -13.22 8.97
N VAL A 127 24.44 -13.60 9.03
CA VAL A 127 23.53 -13.18 10.11
C VAL A 127 23.92 -13.80 11.46
N VAL A 128 24.42 -15.04 11.47
CA VAL A 128 24.99 -15.67 12.67
C VAL A 128 26.23 -14.91 13.13
N GLY A 129 27.11 -14.51 12.21
CA GLY A 129 28.27 -13.67 12.52
C GLY A 129 27.87 -12.34 13.17
N MET A 130 26.82 -11.68 12.65
CA MET A 130 26.28 -10.46 13.24
C MET A 130 25.68 -10.71 14.62
N ALA A 131 24.89 -11.77 14.80
CA ALA A 131 24.28 -12.12 16.08
C ALA A 131 25.34 -12.37 17.17
N ASN A 132 26.44 -13.06 16.82
CA ASN A 132 27.58 -13.27 17.72
C ASN A 132 28.24 -11.94 18.11
N TYR A 133 28.53 -11.08 17.14
CA TYR A 133 29.11 -9.75 17.39
C TYR A 133 28.25 -8.93 18.37
N PHE A 134 26.94 -8.86 18.14
CA PHE A 134 26.03 -8.11 19.01
C PHE A 134 25.79 -8.79 20.36
N SER A 135 25.87 -10.11 20.45
CA SER A 135 25.82 -10.84 21.73
C SER A 135 26.99 -10.44 22.63
N ASP A 136 28.21 -10.48 22.10
CA ASP A 136 29.41 -10.08 22.83
C ASP A 136 29.38 -8.59 23.18
N ARG A 137 28.90 -7.76 22.27
CA ARG A 137 28.76 -6.32 22.50
C ARG A 137 27.79 -6.01 23.64
N VAL A 138 26.57 -6.55 23.60
CA VAL A 138 25.56 -6.33 24.65
C VAL A 138 26.05 -6.86 25.99
N LYS A 139 26.72 -8.02 26.02
CA LYS A 139 27.36 -8.53 27.22
C LYS A 139 28.39 -7.54 27.79
N ASN A 140 29.23 -6.95 26.94
CA ASN A 140 30.21 -5.94 27.37
C ASN A 140 29.54 -4.66 27.89
N VAL A 141 28.42 -4.22 27.30
CA VAL A 141 27.63 -3.07 27.77
C VAL A 141 27.07 -3.34 29.16
N ILE A 142 26.48 -4.52 29.38
CA ILE A 142 25.91 -4.92 30.67
C ILE A 142 27.01 -5.00 31.74
N GLN A 143 28.17 -5.56 31.39
CA GLN A 143 29.32 -5.64 32.29
C GLN A 143 29.92 -4.27 32.62
N LYS A 144 29.99 -3.37 31.64
CA LYS A 144 30.57 -2.03 31.81
C LYS A 144 29.63 -1.07 32.54
N TYR A 145 28.33 -1.17 32.31
CA TYR A 145 27.33 -0.27 32.85
C TYR A 145 26.33 -0.99 33.75
N SER A 146 25.30 -1.62 33.17
CA SER A 146 24.33 -2.51 33.84
C SER A 146 23.31 -3.02 32.82
N ILE A 147 22.42 -3.93 33.22
CA ILE A 147 21.29 -4.37 32.39
C ILE A 147 20.24 -3.25 32.20
N GLU A 148 20.03 -2.43 33.23
CA GLU A 148 19.15 -1.26 33.16
C GLU A 148 19.70 -0.21 32.19
N ARG A 149 21.03 -0.01 32.13
CA ARG A 149 21.64 0.85 31.11
C ARG A 149 21.34 0.34 29.71
N HIS A 150 21.49 -0.97 29.48
CA HIS A 150 21.19 -1.59 28.20
C HIS A 150 19.74 -1.29 27.79
N TRP A 151 18.76 -1.57 28.66
CA TRP A 151 17.35 -1.28 28.35
C TRP A 151 17.03 0.21 28.20
N ALA A 152 17.70 1.09 28.96
CA ALA A 152 17.57 2.53 28.77
C ALA A 152 18.07 2.98 27.38
N SER A 153 19.14 2.35 26.86
CA SER A 153 19.63 2.61 25.50
C SER A 153 18.65 2.16 24.42
N LEU A 154 17.80 1.17 24.73
CA LEU A 154 16.72 0.73 23.85
C LEU A 154 15.52 1.67 23.86
N ASN A 155 15.54 2.83 24.53
CA ASN A 155 14.53 3.86 24.25
C ASN A 155 14.69 4.43 22.83
N GLU A 156 15.88 4.32 22.25
CA GLU A 156 16.11 4.56 20.83
C GLU A 156 15.47 3.46 19.95
N GLU A 157 15.32 3.75 18.66
CA GLU A 157 14.70 2.81 17.72
C GLU A 157 15.62 1.61 17.42
N THR A 158 15.15 0.41 17.79
CA THR A 158 15.84 -0.87 17.58
C THR A 158 15.26 -1.66 16.42
N GLY A 159 14.11 -1.25 15.88
CA GLY A 159 13.30 -2.13 15.04
C GLY A 159 12.94 -3.43 15.77
N GLY A 160 12.80 -4.52 15.02
CA GLY A 160 12.48 -5.87 15.51
C GLY A 160 13.73 -6.71 15.75
N MET A 161 14.73 -6.16 16.44
CA MET A 161 15.93 -6.95 16.83
C MET A 161 15.54 -8.21 17.61
N ASN A 162 14.56 -8.13 18.50
CA ASN A 162 14.05 -9.30 19.22
C ASN A 162 13.44 -10.33 18.26
N ASP A 163 12.59 -9.89 17.32
CA ASP A 163 11.94 -10.76 16.31
C ASP A 163 12.96 -11.57 15.50
N VAL A 164 13.90 -10.90 14.83
CA VAL A 164 14.90 -11.58 13.98
C VAL A 164 15.78 -12.55 14.77
N LEU A 165 16.08 -12.25 16.04
CA LEU A 165 16.88 -13.13 16.90
C LEU A 165 16.10 -14.35 17.39
N TYR A 166 14.80 -14.23 17.68
CA TYR A 166 13.96 -15.40 17.96
C TYR A 166 13.81 -16.28 16.71
N GLN A 167 13.63 -15.69 15.52
CA GLN A 167 13.63 -16.45 14.26
C GLN A 167 14.98 -17.15 14.02
N LEU A 168 16.10 -16.51 14.32
CA LEU A 168 17.40 -17.14 14.20
C LEU A 168 17.57 -18.30 15.20
N TYR A 169 17.03 -18.17 16.41
CA TYR A 169 17.02 -19.25 17.40
C TYR A 169 16.24 -20.47 16.91
N THR A 170 15.08 -20.32 16.27
CA THR A 170 14.32 -21.48 15.75
C THR A 170 15.07 -22.25 14.66
N ILE A 171 16.01 -21.61 13.98
CA ILE A 171 16.82 -22.23 12.92
C ILE A 171 18.08 -22.87 13.48
N MET A 172 18.74 -22.21 14.44
CA MET A 172 20.06 -22.61 14.93
C MET A 172 20.05 -23.41 16.23
N ASP A 173 18.95 -23.33 17.00
CA ASP A 173 18.81 -23.92 18.34
C ASP A 173 19.95 -23.52 19.31
N ASP A 174 20.50 -22.30 19.15
CA ASP A 174 21.56 -21.76 20.01
C ASP A 174 20.99 -20.79 21.05
N LEU A 175 21.07 -21.17 22.33
CA LEU A 175 20.61 -20.38 23.47
C LEU A 175 21.21 -18.97 23.55
N LYS A 176 22.34 -18.69 22.91
CA LYS A 176 22.88 -17.33 22.79
C LYS A 176 21.96 -16.40 22.01
N HIS A 177 21.35 -16.90 20.93
CA HIS A 177 20.38 -16.14 20.13
C HIS A 177 19.11 -15.87 20.94
N LEU A 178 18.62 -16.87 21.68
CA LEU A 178 17.47 -16.72 22.59
C LEU A 178 17.75 -15.68 23.68
N THR A 179 18.91 -15.76 24.32
CA THR A 179 19.32 -14.81 25.37
C THR A 179 19.43 -13.39 24.82
N LEU A 180 20.05 -13.22 23.64
CA LEU A 180 20.15 -11.92 23.01
C LEU A 180 18.77 -11.37 22.61
N ALA A 181 17.87 -12.21 22.09
CA ALA A 181 16.50 -11.82 21.76
C ALA A 181 15.77 -11.25 22.99
N HIS A 182 15.84 -11.92 24.13
CA HIS A 182 15.29 -11.44 25.40
C HIS A 182 15.84 -10.08 25.84
N LEU A 183 17.14 -9.84 25.61
CA LEU A 183 17.76 -8.56 25.95
C LEU A 183 17.23 -7.40 25.07
N PHE A 184 16.58 -7.69 23.94
CA PHE A 184 15.94 -6.70 23.06
C PHE A 184 14.42 -6.56 23.24
N ASP A 185 13.80 -7.26 24.20
CA ASP A 185 12.33 -7.23 24.40
C ASP A 185 11.77 -5.90 24.94
N LYS A 186 12.61 -4.93 25.35
CA LYS A 186 12.16 -3.64 25.93
C LYS A 186 11.08 -3.80 27.03
N PRO A 187 11.44 -4.35 28.21
CA PRO A 187 10.47 -4.70 29.24
C PRO A 187 9.62 -3.52 29.75
N CYS A 188 10.12 -2.28 29.71
CA CYS A 188 9.33 -1.11 30.12
C CYS A 188 8.12 -0.85 29.21
N PHE A 189 8.27 -1.06 27.89
CA PHE A 189 7.17 -0.88 26.95
C PHE A 189 6.23 -2.09 26.96
N LEU A 190 6.81 -3.29 26.85
CA LEU A 190 6.05 -4.53 26.88
C LEU A 190 5.31 -4.73 28.22
N GLY A 191 5.89 -4.30 29.34
CA GLY A 191 5.25 -4.32 30.65
C GLY A 191 3.95 -3.53 30.71
N LEU A 192 3.87 -2.37 30.06
CA LEU A 192 2.63 -1.58 29.95
C LEU A 192 1.53 -2.36 29.22
N LEU A 193 1.89 -3.02 28.12
CA LEU A 193 0.95 -3.83 27.34
C LEU A 193 0.50 -5.08 28.13
N ALA A 194 1.40 -5.70 28.89
CA ALA A 194 1.10 -6.88 29.70
C ALA A 194 0.05 -6.62 30.78
N VAL A 195 0.07 -5.42 31.38
CA VAL A 195 -0.92 -5.00 32.37
C VAL A 195 -2.16 -4.36 31.75
N GLN A 196 -2.30 -4.43 30.42
CA GLN A 196 -3.42 -3.85 29.66
C GLN A 196 -3.60 -2.33 29.92
N ALA A 197 -2.50 -1.62 30.19
CA ALA A 197 -2.55 -0.18 30.38
C ALA A 197 -2.76 0.54 29.04
N ASP A 198 -3.77 1.40 28.97
CA ASP A 198 -4.01 2.29 27.83
C ASP A 198 -3.10 3.53 27.93
N SER A 199 -1.79 3.31 27.85
CA SER A 199 -0.76 4.35 28.03
C SER A 199 0.28 4.31 26.92
N ILE A 200 -0.19 4.13 25.69
CA ILE A 200 0.65 4.11 24.48
C ILE A 200 0.69 5.45 23.73
N SER A 201 -0.05 6.46 24.21
CA SER A 201 -0.03 7.81 23.64
C SER A 201 1.36 8.44 23.74
N GLY A 202 1.79 9.16 22.70
CA GLY A 202 3.09 9.80 22.62
C GLY A 202 4.26 8.89 22.20
N PHE A 203 4.06 7.57 22.11
CA PHE A 203 5.07 6.67 21.55
C PHE A 203 5.08 6.69 20.02
N HIS A 204 6.28 6.62 19.42
CA HIS A 204 6.41 6.47 17.97
C HIS A 204 6.01 5.06 17.52
N SER A 205 4.89 4.93 16.80
CA SER A 205 4.28 3.62 16.48
C SER A 205 5.22 2.67 15.74
N ASN A 206 5.95 3.16 14.72
CA ASN A 206 6.86 2.32 13.91
C ASN A 206 8.07 1.80 14.71
N THR A 207 8.42 2.45 15.82
CA THR A 207 9.47 1.98 16.74
C THR A 207 8.99 0.81 17.58
N HIS A 208 7.71 0.81 17.96
CA HIS A 208 7.18 -0.09 18.99
C HIS A 208 6.44 -1.29 18.41
N ILE A 209 5.77 -1.16 17.26
CA ILE A 209 5.10 -2.29 16.60
C ILE A 209 6.07 -3.47 16.33
N PRO A 210 7.30 -3.27 15.82
CA PRO A 210 8.26 -4.37 15.64
C PRO A 210 8.63 -5.08 16.95
N VAL A 211 8.67 -4.36 18.07
CA VAL A 211 8.94 -4.95 19.38
C VAL A 211 7.80 -5.88 19.79
N VAL A 212 6.54 -5.48 19.55
CA VAL A 212 5.36 -6.34 19.78
C VAL A 212 5.39 -7.59 18.88
N ILE A 213 5.81 -7.43 17.62
CA ILE A 213 5.99 -8.57 16.70
C ILE A 213 7.03 -9.55 17.26
N GLY A 214 8.18 -9.07 17.73
CA GLY A 214 9.18 -9.95 18.35
C GLY A 214 8.71 -10.57 19.65
N ALA A 215 7.91 -9.86 20.44
CA ALA A 215 7.31 -10.40 21.65
C ALA A 215 6.27 -11.49 21.37
N GLN A 216 5.61 -11.43 20.21
CA GLN A 216 4.81 -12.53 19.71
C GLN A 216 5.68 -13.71 19.24
N MET A 217 6.77 -13.45 18.53
CA MET A 217 7.68 -14.52 18.12
C MET A 217 8.26 -15.25 19.34
N ARG A 218 8.56 -14.53 20.43
CA ARG A 218 8.88 -15.12 21.74
C ARG A 218 7.83 -16.16 22.16
N TYR A 219 6.54 -15.81 22.14
CA TYR A 219 5.48 -16.76 22.48
C TYR A 219 5.48 -18.00 21.58
N GLU A 220 5.62 -17.83 20.26
CA GLU A 220 5.65 -18.95 19.32
C GLU A 220 6.82 -19.91 19.62
N VAL A 221 7.93 -19.38 20.13
CA VAL A 221 9.14 -20.13 20.45
C VAL A 221 9.11 -20.75 21.86
N THR A 222 8.64 -20.01 22.86
CA THR A 222 8.79 -20.37 24.29
C THR A 222 7.48 -20.75 24.98
N GLY A 223 6.33 -20.43 24.39
CA GLY A 223 5.01 -20.61 25.00
C GLY A 223 4.59 -19.52 26.00
N ASP A 224 5.36 -18.42 26.13
CA ASP A 224 5.11 -17.32 27.08
C ASP A 224 4.01 -16.33 26.63
N ALA A 225 2.79 -16.44 27.20
CA ALA A 225 1.51 -15.98 26.64
C ALA A 225 1.26 -14.46 26.55
N LEU A 226 2.32 -13.65 26.58
CA LEU A 226 2.20 -12.24 26.97
C LEU A 226 1.72 -11.30 25.84
N TYR A 227 1.89 -11.62 24.55
CA TYR A 227 1.57 -10.69 23.44
C TYR A 227 1.10 -11.35 22.14
N LYS A 228 0.23 -10.67 21.38
CA LYS A 228 -0.33 -11.17 20.12
C LYS A 228 -0.56 -10.04 19.08
N VAL A 229 -0.18 -10.24 17.82
CA VAL A 229 -0.42 -9.30 16.69
C VAL A 229 -1.44 -9.89 15.69
N SER A 230 -2.24 -9.04 15.04
CA SER A 230 -3.43 -9.39 14.22
C SER A 230 -3.30 -10.61 13.29
N ARG A 231 -2.27 -10.70 12.44
CA ARG A 231 -2.09 -11.85 11.52
C ARG A 231 -1.94 -13.17 12.29
N ASN A 232 -1.10 -13.17 13.30
CA ASN A 232 -0.86 -14.35 14.12
C ASN A 232 -1.98 -14.58 15.14
N LEU A 233 -2.68 -13.52 15.55
CA LEU A 233 -3.95 -13.58 16.26
C LEU A 233 -4.97 -14.37 15.46
N PHE A 234 -5.17 -14.06 14.16
CA PHE A 234 -6.03 -14.88 13.32
C PHE A 234 -5.52 -16.34 13.25
N ARG A 235 -4.21 -16.57 13.07
CA ARG A 235 -3.64 -17.93 13.05
C ARG A 235 -4.04 -18.75 14.29
N TRP A 236 -4.15 -18.13 15.46
CA TRP A 236 -4.45 -18.83 16.71
C TRP A 236 -5.93 -18.80 17.10
N THR A 237 -6.58 -17.64 17.01
CA THR A 237 -7.95 -17.45 17.51
C THR A 237 -9.01 -17.70 16.44
N LYS A 238 -8.63 -17.62 15.16
CA LYS A 238 -9.54 -17.68 14.01
C LYS A 238 -10.64 -16.60 14.03
N GLU A 239 -10.46 -15.56 14.82
CA GLU A 239 -11.42 -14.46 14.91
C GLU A 239 -11.42 -13.63 13.63
N ILE A 240 -12.60 -13.52 13.01
CA ILE A 240 -12.77 -12.81 11.73
C ILE A 240 -12.42 -11.32 11.83
N ALA A 241 -12.55 -10.71 13.01
CA ALA A 241 -12.17 -9.32 13.25
C ALA A 241 -10.72 -9.02 12.83
N TYR A 242 -9.79 -9.97 13.01
CA TYR A 242 -8.40 -9.80 12.60
C TYR A 242 -8.20 -9.92 11.08
N ALA A 243 -8.96 -10.81 10.44
CA ALA A 243 -8.95 -10.94 8.98
C ALA A 243 -9.56 -9.71 8.29
N ASP A 244 -10.63 -9.15 8.86
CA ASP A 244 -11.27 -7.92 8.39
C ASP A 244 -10.36 -6.71 8.56
N TYR A 245 -9.67 -6.59 9.70
CA TYR A 245 -8.66 -5.56 9.91
C TYR A 245 -7.54 -5.67 8.87
N TYR A 246 -7.05 -6.89 8.61
CA TYR A 246 -5.99 -7.12 7.62
C TYR A 246 -6.46 -6.73 6.21
N GLU A 247 -7.67 -7.15 5.78
CA GLU A 247 -8.28 -6.76 4.50
C GLU A 247 -8.35 -5.23 4.36
N ARG A 248 -8.86 -4.55 5.40
CA ARG A 248 -8.99 -3.10 5.46
C ARG A 248 -7.63 -2.40 5.33
N ALA A 249 -6.65 -2.83 6.11
CA ALA A 249 -5.30 -2.25 6.11
C ALA A 249 -4.55 -2.52 4.80
N LEU A 250 -4.70 -3.71 4.21
CA LEU A 250 -4.12 -4.06 2.93
C LEU A 250 -4.69 -3.18 1.80
N ILE A 251 -6.01 -3.19 1.63
CA ILE A 251 -6.68 -2.51 0.51
C ILE A 251 -6.53 -0.99 0.59
N ASN A 252 -6.76 -0.41 1.79
CA ASN A 252 -6.90 1.03 1.93
C ASN A 252 -5.61 1.69 2.44
N GLY A 253 -4.82 0.96 3.24
CA GLY A 253 -3.50 1.40 3.71
C GLY A 253 -2.42 1.07 2.69
N VAL A 254 -2.04 -0.20 2.58
CA VAL A 254 -0.86 -0.66 1.84
C VAL A 254 -0.96 -0.41 0.34
N LEU A 255 -2.04 -0.87 -0.32
CA LEU A 255 -2.15 -0.70 -1.78
C LEU A 255 -2.22 0.77 -2.20
N SER A 256 -2.72 1.64 -1.32
CA SER A 256 -2.91 3.06 -1.62
C SER A 256 -1.62 3.90 -1.48
N ILE A 257 -0.52 3.31 -0.99
CA ILE A 257 0.76 4.03 -0.84
C ILE A 257 1.56 4.11 -2.13
N GLN A 258 1.26 3.30 -3.14
CA GLN A 258 1.90 3.38 -4.47
C GLN A 258 1.06 4.25 -5.39
N ARG A 259 1.71 5.16 -6.11
CA ARG A 259 1.05 6.05 -7.06
C ARG A 259 0.76 5.32 -8.38
N GLY A 260 -0.51 5.01 -8.61
CA GLY A 260 -0.95 4.37 -9.85
C GLY A 260 -0.31 2.99 -10.06
N THR A 261 -0.17 2.61 -11.32
CA THR A 261 0.43 1.32 -11.72
C THR A 261 1.94 1.40 -11.96
N ASP A 262 2.51 2.60 -12.00
CA ASP A 262 3.93 2.78 -12.26
C ASP A 262 4.75 2.48 -11.00
N PRO A 263 5.80 1.64 -11.12
CA PRO A 263 6.57 1.22 -9.95
C PRO A 263 7.50 2.33 -9.46
N GLY A 264 7.62 2.44 -8.14
CA GLY A 264 8.67 3.21 -7.46
C GLY A 264 8.29 4.64 -7.05
N VAL A 265 7.03 5.04 -7.22
CA VAL A 265 6.52 6.30 -6.65
C VAL A 265 5.61 5.95 -5.48
N MET A 266 6.08 6.20 -4.27
CA MET A 266 5.38 5.87 -3.02
C MET A 266 5.22 7.10 -2.14
N ILE A 267 4.30 7.04 -1.18
CA ILE A 267 4.06 8.10 -0.20
C ILE A 267 4.53 7.70 1.20
N TYR A 268 4.98 8.67 1.98
CA TYR A 268 5.27 8.46 3.39
C TYR A 268 4.00 8.58 4.25
N MET A 269 3.35 9.74 4.18
CA MET A 269 2.19 10.07 5.00
C MET A 269 0.91 9.97 4.17
N LEU A 270 -0.04 9.15 4.60
CA LEU A 270 -1.34 9.03 3.95
C LEU A 270 -2.34 9.98 4.62
N PRO A 271 -2.58 11.20 4.11
CA PRO A 271 -3.50 12.14 4.75
C PRO A 271 -4.93 11.56 4.73
N GLN A 272 -5.64 11.71 5.84
CA GLN A 272 -7.03 11.26 6.02
C GLN A 272 -8.00 12.40 6.36
N ALA A 273 -7.50 13.63 6.53
CA ALA A 273 -8.35 14.76 6.84
C ALA A 273 -9.16 15.19 5.60
N PRO A 274 -10.39 15.72 5.78
CA PRO A 274 -11.19 16.31 4.71
C PRO A 274 -10.40 17.31 3.87
N GLY A 275 -10.67 17.35 2.56
CA GLY A 275 -10.06 18.30 1.63
C GLY A 275 -8.54 18.15 1.45
N ARG A 276 -7.90 17.11 2.00
CA ARG A 276 -6.45 16.90 1.86
C ARG A 276 -6.12 16.04 0.65
N SER A 277 -4.96 16.33 0.05
CA SER A 277 -4.40 15.54 -1.03
C SER A 277 -3.09 14.86 -0.64
N LYS A 278 -2.91 13.64 -1.15
CA LYS A 278 -1.64 12.88 -1.09
C LYS A 278 -0.47 13.66 -1.71
N ALA A 279 -0.74 14.45 -2.75
CA ALA A 279 0.28 15.22 -3.48
C ALA A 279 0.88 16.37 -2.67
N VAL A 280 0.12 16.92 -1.72
CA VAL A 280 0.53 18.07 -0.88
C VAL A 280 0.71 17.69 0.60
N SER A 281 0.85 16.40 0.88
CA SER A 281 1.18 15.92 2.23
C SER A 281 2.59 16.37 2.64
N TYR A 282 2.92 16.30 3.93
CA TYR A 282 4.21 16.76 4.47
C TYR A 282 5.45 16.24 3.71
N HIS A 283 5.41 14.99 3.23
CA HIS A 283 6.48 14.42 2.38
C HIS A 283 6.14 14.38 0.87
N GLY A 284 4.88 14.61 0.51
CA GLY A 284 4.38 14.41 -0.85
C GLY A 284 4.61 12.99 -1.37
N TRP A 285 4.52 12.86 -2.70
CA TRP A 285 5.00 11.67 -3.39
C TRP A 285 6.53 11.71 -3.47
N GLY A 286 7.19 10.59 -3.18
CA GLY A 286 8.61 10.47 -3.46
C GLY A 286 8.91 10.29 -4.94
N THR A 287 10.18 10.09 -5.26
CA THR A 287 10.68 9.81 -6.61
C THR A 287 11.16 8.37 -6.72
N LYS A 288 11.32 7.90 -7.96
CA LYS A 288 11.74 6.52 -8.24
C LYS A 288 13.17 6.20 -7.79
N TYR A 289 14.05 7.20 -7.75
CA TYR A 289 15.48 6.99 -7.57
C TYR A 289 16.12 7.82 -6.46
N ASP A 290 15.39 8.79 -5.89
CA ASP A 290 15.98 9.77 -4.94
C ASP A 290 15.22 9.83 -3.61
N SER A 291 14.19 9.00 -3.44
CA SER A 291 13.42 8.88 -2.19
C SER A 291 13.73 7.58 -1.47
N PHE A 292 14.29 7.73 -0.27
CA PHE A 292 14.92 6.64 0.49
C PHE A 292 14.45 6.59 1.95
N TRP A 293 13.17 6.90 2.16
CA TRP A 293 12.56 6.90 3.48
C TRP A 293 12.27 5.47 3.99
N CYS A 294 12.05 5.32 5.30
CA CYS A 294 11.67 4.02 5.87
C CYS A 294 10.36 3.47 5.25
N CYS A 295 9.40 4.32 4.87
CA CYS A 295 8.19 3.89 4.18
C CYS A 295 8.45 3.31 2.78
N TYR A 296 9.49 3.77 2.08
CA TYR A 296 9.90 3.18 0.80
C TYR A 296 10.42 1.76 1.00
N GLY A 297 11.28 1.55 2.02
CA GLY A 297 11.78 0.23 2.39
C GLY A 297 10.67 -0.74 2.79
N THR A 298 9.80 -0.34 3.71
CA THR A 298 8.64 -1.15 4.10
C THR A 298 7.65 -1.35 2.95
N GLY A 299 7.49 -0.36 2.08
CA GLY A 299 6.63 -0.42 0.90
C GLY A 299 7.07 -1.54 -0.05
N ILE A 300 8.33 -1.54 -0.49
CA ILE A 300 8.83 -2.59 -1.39
C ILE A 300 8.72 -4.00 -0.81
N GLU A 301 8.91 -4.15 0.51
CA GLU A 301 8.69 -5.43 1.19
C GLU A 301 7.22 -5.82 1.17
N SER A 302 6.31 -4.89 1.45
CA SER A 302 4.87 -5.16 1.48
C SER A 302 4.35 -5.60 0.12
N PHE A 303 4.75 -4.92 -0.96
CA PHE A 303 4.39 -5.31 -2.33
C PHE A 303 5.02 -6.63 -2.77
N SER A 304 6.16 -7.03 -2.19
CA SER A 304 6.81 -8.32 -2.49
C SER A 304 6.11 -9.53 -1.89
N LYS A 305 5.13 -9.34 -0.99
CA LYS A 305 4.52 -10.42 -0.20
C LYS A 305 2.98 -10.37 -0.14
N LEU A 306 2.32 -9.72 -1.11
CA LEU A 306 0.85 -9.56 -1.12
C LEU A 306 0.07 -10.89 -1.05
N GLY A 307 0.69 -12.02 -1.44
CA GLY A 307 0.09 -13.35 -1.36
C GLY A 307 0.21 -14.06 0.00
N ASP A 308 0.98 -13.54 0.95
CA ASP A 308 1.41 -14.27 2.16
C ASP A 308 0.31 -14.48 3.23
N SER A 309 -0.82 -13.80 3.06
CA SER A 309 -1.93 -13.75 4.01
C SER A 309 -3.28 -13.97 3.33
N ILE A 310 -3.29 -14.58 2.14
CA ILE A 310 -4.52 -15.04 1.47
C ILE A 310 -5.01 -16.34 2.14
N TYR A 311 -4.08 -17.26 2.38
CA TYR A 311 -4.34 -18.63 2.81
C TYR A 311 -3.61 -18.95 4.12
N PHE A 312 -4.27 -19.67 5.03
CA PHE A 312 -3.66 -20.22 6.25
C PHE A 312 -3.93 -21.71 6.33
N GLU A 313 -2.88 -22.50 6.24
CA GLU A 313 -2.94 -23.96 6.34
C GLU A 313 -2.76 -24.42 7.79
N GLU A 314 -3.58 -25.38 8.21
CA GLU A 314 -3.43 -26.15 9.43
C GLU A 314 -3.22 -27.62 9.07
N LYS A 315 -2.12 -28.18 9.57
CA LYS A 315 -1.76 -29.58 9.37
C LYS A 315 -2.39 -30.44 10.46
N GLY A 316 -2.74 -31.67 10.12
CA GLY A 316 -3.33 -32.65 11.03
C GLY A 316 -3.96 -33.80 10.22
N ASP A 317 -4.64 -34.72 10.92
CA ASP A 317 -5.31 -35.87 10.29
C ASP A 317 -6.40 -35.44 9.29
N THR A 318 -7.06 -34.33 9.58
CA THR A 318 -7.92 -33.62 8.62
C THR A 318 -7.30 -32.25 8.36
N PRO A 319 -6.46 -32.11 7.32
CA PRO A 319 -5.83 -30.82 7.04
C PRO A 319 -6.91 -29.78 6.76
N ALA A 320 -6.70 -28.56 7.23
CA ALA A 320 -7.61 -27.45 7.01
C ALA A 320 -6.92 -26.29 6.28
N LEU A 321 -7.65 -25.63 5.38
CA LEU A 321 -7.21 -24.45 4.66
C LEU A 321 -8.22 -23.32 4.92
N SER A 322 -7.76 -22.24 5.54
CA SER A 322 -8.56 -21.03 5.76
C SER A 322 -8.24 -19.98 4.71
N ILE A 323 -9.24 -19.59 3.92
CA ILE A 323 -9.17 -18.49 2.95
C ILE A 323 -9.72 -17.24 3.62
N ILE A 324 -8.84 -16.26 3.86
CA ILE A 324 -9.24 -15.02 4.54
C ILE A 324 -9.22 -13.78 3.66
N GLN A 325 -8.54 -13.80 2.51
CA GLN A 325 -8.58 -12.72 1.53
C GLN A 325 -9.17 -13.21 0.21
N TYR A 326 -10.03 -12.40 -0.37
CA TYR A 326 -10.60 -12.65 -1.68
C TYR A 326 -9.74 -11.93 -2.73
N ILE A 327 -8.68 -12.59 -3.18
CA ILE A 327 -7.73 -12.12 -4.20
C ILE A 327 -7.56 -13.25 -5.23
N PRO A 328 -7.69 -12.97 -6.55
CA PRO A 328 -7.51 -14.00 -7.57
C PRO A 328 -6.16 -14.70 -7.42
N SER A 329 -6.16 -16.00 -7.17
CA SER A 329 -4.95 -16.74 -6.83
C SER A 329 -5.17 -18.25 -6.91
N THR A 330 -4.06 -19.00 -6.95
CA THR A 330 -4.04 -20.45 -6.95
C THR A 330 -3.16 -20.93 -5.81
N PHE A 331 -3.69 -21.80 -4.96
CA PHE A 331 -2.98 -22.40 -3.83
C PHE A 331 -2.78 -23.89 -4.06
N ASN A 332 -1.51 -24.31 -4.13
CA ASN A 332 -1.13 -25.71 -4.21
C ASN A 332 -1.16 -26.33 -2.79
N TRP A 333 -2.26 -26.97 -2.44
CA TRP A 333 -2.48 -27.55 -1.12
C TRP A 333 -1.89 -28.96 -1.02
N LYS A 334 -0.56 -29.01 -0.89
CA LYS A 334 0.21 -30.26 -0.93
C LYS A 334 -0.21 -31.30 0.12
N THR A 335 -0.55 -30.88 1.35
CA THR A 335 -0.95 -31.81 2.42
C THR A 335 -2.28 -32.51 2.13
N ALA A 336 -3.22 -31.81 1.49
CA ALA A 336 -4.49 -32.40 1.06
C ALA A 336 -4.38 -33.12 -0.30
N GLY A 337 -3.36 -32.84 -1.11
CA GLY A 337 -3.18 -33.41 -2.45
C GLY A 337 -4.01 -32.74 -3.54
N VAL A 338 -4.50 -31.52 -3.29
CA VAL A 338 -5.36 -30.77 -4.23
C VAL A 338 -4.82 -29.37 -4.48
N THR A 339 -5.32 -28.72 -5.52
CA THR A 339 -5.07 -27.30 -5.79
C THR A 339 -6.39 -26.54 -5.75
N VAL A 340 -6.40 -25.41 -5.05
CA VAL A 340 -7.57 -24.52 -4.91
C VAL A 340 -7.32 -23.26 -5.72
N THR A 341 -8.19 -22.96 -6.67
CA THR A 341 -8.13 -21.73 -7.48
C THR A 341 -9.30 -20.83 -7.09
N GLN A 342 -8.98 -19.59 -6.75
CA GLN A 342 -9.93 -18.54 -6.43
C GLN A 342 -10.04 -17.54 -7.58
N GLN A 343 -11.26 -17.30 -8.03
CA GLN A 343 -11.62 -16.29 -9.03
C GLN A 343 -12.69 -15.37 -8.46
N LEU A 344 -12.67 -14.11 -8.90
CA LEU A 344 -13.59 -13.08 -8.44
C LEU A 344 -14.21 -12.38 -9.65
N GLU A 345 -15.50 -12.06 -9.55
CA GLU A 345 -16.10 -11.08 -10.44
C GLU A 345 -15.69 -9.67 -9.97
N PRO A 346 -15.23 -8.79 -10.88
CA PRO A 346 -14.90 -7.42 -10.51
C PRO A 346 -16.12 -6.73 -9.88
N LEU A 347 -15.93 -6.19 -8.68
CA LEU A 347 -16.98 -5.45 -8.00
C LEU A 347 -17.31 -4.18 -8.79
N SER A 348 -18.57 -4.03 -9.19
CA SER A 348 -19.07 -2.88 -9.93
C SER A 348 -20.01 -2.05 -9.05
N SER A 349 -20.07 -0.75 -9.29
CA SER A 349 -21.08 0.13 -8.67
C SER A 349 -22.51 -0.23 -9.09
N SER A 350 -22.68 -0.96 -10.20
CA SER A 350 -23.97 -1.40 -10.73
C SER A 350 -24.44 -2.78 -10.25
N ASP A 351 -23.51 -3.64 -9.79
CA ASP A 351 -23.84 -4.94 -9.19
C ASP A 351 -23.31 -4.95 -7.76
N MET A 352 -24.23 -4.83 -6.80
CA MET A 352 -23.93 -4.79 -5.39
C MET A 352 -23.61 -6.18 -4.82
N ASN A 353 -23.38 -7.20 -5.64
CA ASN A 353 -23.01 -8.53 -5.22
C ASN A 353 -21.54 -8.80 -5.55
N PHE A 354 -20.74 -9.00 -4.52
CA PHE A 354 -19.38 -9.50 -4.66
C PHE A 354 -19.43 -11.02 -4.78
N ARG A 355 -19.01 -11.57 -5.93
CA ARG A 355 -19.03 -13.01 -6.20
C ARG A 355 -17.62 -13.59 -6.25
N VAL A 356 -17.46 -14.73 -5.58
CA VAL A 356 -16.22 -15.49 -5.50
C VAL A 356 -16.50 -16.92 -5.94
N SER A 357 -15.68 -17.43 -6.86
CA SER A 357 -15.66 -18.81 -7.30
C SER A 357 -14.39 -19.48 -6.77
N LEU A 358 -14.55 -20.64 -6.15
CA LEU A 358 -13.47 -21.49 -5.68
C LEU A 358 -13.57 -22.83 -6.38
N SER A 359 -12.61 -23.12 -7.26
CA SER A 359 -12.53 -24.38 -7.99
C SER A 359 -11.43 -25.26 -7.41
N VAL A 360 -11.71 -26.55 -7.21
CA VAL A 360 -10.70 -27.51 -6.78
C VAL A 360 -10.25 -28.36 -7.96
N SER A 361 -8.96 -28.63 -8.05
CA SER A 361 -8.37 -29.58 -9.01
C SER A 361 -7.52 -30.62 -8.30
N GLY A 362 -7.48 -31.82 -8.86
CA GLY A 362 -6.85 -32.98 -8.23
C GLY A 362 -7.83 -33.77 -7.37
N LYS A 363 -7.32 -34.69 -6.57
CA LYS A 363 -8.12 -35.52 -5.67
C LYS A 363 -7.40 -35.65 -4.35
N THR A 364 -8.15 -35.52 -3.27
CA THR A 364 -7.63 -35.79 -1.93
C THR A 364 -7.03 -37.19 -1.82
N ASN A 365 -5.99 -37.33 -1.00
CA ASN A 365 -5.26 -38.60 -0.79
C ASN A 365 -6.05 -39.63 0.05
N GLY A 366 -7.37 -39.75 -0.17
CA GLY A 366 -8.26 -40.63 0.58
C GLY A 366 -8.73 -40.07 1.94
N GLN A 367 -8.10 -39.03 2.45
CA GLN A 367 -8.52 -38.31 3.66
C GLN A 367 -9.45 -37.13 3.35
N SER A 368 -10.33 -36.80 4.29
CA SER A 368 -11.10 -35.56 4.23
C SER A 368 -10.20 -34.36 4.49
N ALA A 369 -10.54 -33.22 3.91
CA ALA A 369 -9.89 -31.94 4.19
C ALA A 369 -10.94 -30.85 4.36
N THR A 370 -10.65 -29.86 5.20
CA THR A 370 -11.58 -28.79 5.55
C THR A 370 -11.21 -27.50 4.84
N LEU A 371 -12.12 -26.96 4.05
CA LEU A 371 -12.00 -25.61 3.49
C LEU A 371 -12.82 -24.64 4.34
N ASN A 372 -12.15 -23.68 4.97
CA ASN A 372 -12.79 -22.58 5.71
C ASN A 372 -12.75 -21.32 4.86
N VAL A 373 -13.90 -20.71 4.60
CA VAL A 373 -13.99 -19.45 3.86
C VAL A 373 -14.56 -18.35 4.76
N ARG A 374 -13.86 -17.21 4.84
CA ARG A 374 -14.29 -16.06 5.65
C ARG A 374 -15.58 -15.47 5.12
N ILE A 375 -16.59 -15.33 5.96
CA ILE A 375 -17.74 -14.48 5.66
C ILE A 375 -17.45 -13.08 6.20
N PRO A 376 -17.22 -12.06 5.35
CA PRO A 376 -16.80 -10.74 5.82
C PRO A 376 -17.85 -10.08 6.72
N THR A 377 -17.45 -9.30 7.73
CA THR A 377 -18.42 -8.59 8.59
C THR A 377 -19.20 -7.51 7.86
N TRP A 378 -18.65 -6.96 6.77
CA TRP A 378 -19.31 -5.90 6.01
C TRP A 378 -20.48 -6.39 5.15
N THR A 379 -20.65 -7.71 4.96
CA THR A 379 -21.75 -8.25 4.16
C THR A 379 -23.05 -8.38 4.96
N SER A 380 -24.18 -8.40 4.25
CA SER A 380 -25.49 -8.67 4.85
C SER A 380 -25.78 -10.17 4.85
N ALA A 381 -26.33 -10.68 5.96
CA ALA A 381 -26.85 -12.05 6.01
C ALA A 381 -28.00 -12.25 5.00
N SER A 382 -28.81 -11.22 4.78
CA SER A 382 -29.87 -11.24 3.78
C SER A 382 -29.26 -11.11 2.38
N GLY A 383 -29.44 -12.15 1.56
CA GLY A 383 -28.93 -12.20 0.19
C GLY A 383 -27.54 -12.81 0.06
N ALA A 384 -26.81 -13.06 1.16
CA ALA A 384 -25.58 -13.83 1.13
C ALA A 384 -25.88 -15.30 0.82
N LYS A 385 -25.08 -15.90 -0.06
CA LYS A 385 -25.27 -17.27 -0.54
C LYS A 385 -23.95 -18.01 -0.62
N ALA A 386 -23.99 -19.29 -0.31
CA ALA A 386 -22.87 -20.21 -0.51
C ALA A 386 -23.41 -21.52 -1.10
N THR A 387 -22.84 -21.98 -2.22
CA THR A 387 -23.22 -23.26 -2.82
C THR A 387 -22.00 -24.13 -3.06
N LEU A 388 -22.15 -25.43 -2.86
CA LEU A 388 -21.17 -26.45 -3.25
C LEU A 388 -21.78 -27.31 -4.34
N ASN A 389 -21.22 -27.28 -5.55
CA ASN A 389 -21.73 -28.00 -6.71
C ASN A 389 -23.23 -27.72 -6.93
N ASP A 390 -23.57 -26.43 -6.92
CA ASP A 390 -24.94 -25.89 -7.04
C ASP A 390 -25.92 -26.27 -5.92
N LYS A 391 -25.46 -26.98 -4.88
CA LYS A 391 -26.26 -27.26 -3.69
C LYS A 391 -26.04 -26.19 -2.64
N ASP A 392 -27.13 -25.62 -2.14
CA ASP A 392 -27.13 -24.62 -1.09
C ASP A 392 -26.51 -25.17 0.21
N LEU A 393 -25.61 -24.40 0.81
CA LEU A 393 -24.97 -24.71 2.09
C LEU A 393 -25.74 -24.10 3.29
N GLY A 394 -26.84 -23.39 3.04
CA GLY A 394 -27.72 -22.84 4.05
C GLY A 394 -27.36 -21.41 4.46
N SER A 395 -27.70 -21.05 5.70
CA SER A 395 -27.56 -19.68 6.19
C SER A 395 -26.09 -19.25 6.27
N VAL A 396 -25.77 -18.11 5.68
CA VAL A 396 -24.45 -17.48 5.74
C VAL A 396 -24.44 -16.42 6.84
N THR A 397 -23.55 -16.55 7.82
CA THR A 397 -23.45 -15.63 8.96
C THR A 397 -22.27 -14.67 8.78
N PRO A 398 -22.49 -13.35 8.64
CA PRO A 398 -21.42 -12.36 8.60
C PRO A 398 -20.50 -12.45 9.83
N GLY A 399 -19.19 -12.27 9.63
CA GLY A 399 -18.20 -12.34 10.72
C GLY A 399 -17.87 -13.77 11.18
N SER A 400 -18.15 -14.78 10.37
CA SER A 400 -17.87 -16.20 10.68
C SER A 400 -16.98 -16.88 9.64
N LEU A 401 -16.58 -18.12 9.92
CA LEU A 401 -15.97 -19.03 8.94
C LEU A 401 -17.00 -20.07 8.50
N LEU A 402 -17.32 -20.10 7.21
CA LEU A 402 -18.06 -21.20 6.62
C LEU A 402 -17.09 -22.35 6.36
N SER A 403 -17.32 -23.50 6.99
CA SER A 403 -16.41 -24.65 6.95
C SER A 403 -17.03 -25.81 6.18
N VAL A 404 -16.29 -26.35 5.21
CA VAL A 404 -16.72 -27.51 4.41
C VAL A 404 -15.66 -28.60 4.50
N THR A 405 -15.99 -29.71 5.17
CA THR A 405 -15.11 -30.88 5.30
C THR A 405 -15.58 -32.00 4.41
N LYS A 406 -14.74 -32.41 3.45
CA LYS A 406 -15.01 -33.55 2.58
C LYS A 406 -13.75 -34.10 1.92
N GLN A 407 -13.91 -35.21 1.22
CA GLN A 407 -12.96 -35.63 0.19
C GLN A 407 -13.18 -34.77 -1.06
N TRP A 408 -12.22 -33.89 -1.34
CA TRP A 408 -12.27 -33.01 -2.51
C TRP A 408 -11.81 -33.71 -3.78
N SER A 409 -12.38 -33.28 -4.91
CA SER A 409 -12.15 -33.79 -6.26
C SER A 409 -12.23 -32.66 -7.29
N SER A 410 -11.73 -32.90 -8.52
CA SER A 410 -11.68 -31.89 -9.59
C SER A 410 -13.03 -31.31 -10.04
N ASN A 411 -14.15 -31.91 -9.64
CA ASN A 411 -15.48 -31.43 -9.99
C ASN A 411 -16.08 -30.52 -8.92
N ASP A 412 -15.35 -30.29 -7.82
CA ASP A 412 -15.85 -29.49 -6.71
C ASP A 412 -15.67 -27.99 -6.96
N HIS A 413 -16.80 -27.29 -6.88
CA HIS A 413 -16.90 -25.85 -7.05
C HIS A 413 -17.70 -25.25 -5.89
N LEU A 414 -17.07 -24.34 -5.15
CA LEU A 414 -17.70 -23.55 -4.09
C LEU A 414 -17.93 -22.13 -4.61
N SER A 415 -19.20 -21.72 -4.69
CA SER A 415 -19.59 -20.37 -5.11
C SER A 415 -20.04 -19.57 -3.89
N LEU A 416 -19.54 -18.35 -3.75
CA LEU A 416 -19.89 -17.43 -2.67
C LEU A 416 -20.43 -16.13 -3.29
N GLN A 417 -21.51 -15.61 -2.72
CA GLN A 417 -22.06 -14.31 -3.07
C GLN A 417 -22.27 -13.49 -1.79
N PHE A 418 -21.69 -12.30 -1.76
CA PHE A 418 -21.78 -11.37 -0.64
C PHE A 418 -22.44 -10.06 -1.11
N PRO A 419 -23.65 -9.74 -0.61
CA PRO A 419 -24.22 -8.42 -0.77
C PRO A 419 -23.29 -7.37 -0.15
N VAL A 420 -23.04 -6.32 -0.91
CA VAL A 420 -22.23 -5.16 -0.54
C VAL A 420 -23.19 -3.99 -0.33
N ALA A 421 -23.06 -3.28 0.78
CA ALA A 421 -23.85 -2.08 1.06
C ALA A 421 -22.93 -0.87 1.29
N LEU A 422 -23.47 0.32 0.98
CA LEU A 422 -22.91 1.58 1.43
C LEU A 422 -23.16 1.72 2.93
N ARG A 423 -22.13 2.16 3.65
CA ARG A 423 -22.18 2.35 5.10
C ARG A 423 -21.25 3.47 5.52
N THR A 424 -21.50 4.03 6.69
CA THR A 424 -20.59 4.99 7.32
C THR A 424 -19.89 4.41 8.54
N GLU A 425 -18.70 4.91 8.83
CA GLU A 425 -17.97 4.67 10.08
C GLU A 425 -17.54 6.01 10.67
N ALA A 426 -17.92 6.30 11.91
CA ALA A 426 -17.44 7.46 12.63
C ALA A 426 -15.94 7.31 12.97
N ILE A 427 -15.22 8.42 12.93
CA ILE A 427 -13.83 8.45 13.43
C ILE A 427 -13.82 8.11 14.93
N LYS A 428 -12.84 7.31 15.36
CA LYS A 428 -12.63 7.01 16.79
C LYS A 428 -11.72 8.08 17.38
N ASP A 429 -12.31 9.23 17.69
CA ASP A 429 -11.60 10.40 18.22
C ASP A 429 -12.42 11.03 19.36
N ASP A 430 -11.78 11.25 20.51
CA ASP A 430 -12.44 11.82 21.69
C ASP A 430 -12.57 13.35 21.63
N ARG A 431 -11.92 14.00 20.65
CA ARG A 431 -11.95 15.44 20.49
C ARG A 431 -13.29 15.89 19.88
N PRO A 432 -14.05 16.79 20.53
CA PRO A 432 -15.41 17.15 20.11
C PRO A 432 -15.52 17.69 18.68
N GLU A 433 -14.49 18.37 18.17
CA GLU A 433 -14.49 18.96 16.83
C GLU A 433 -14.53 17.93 15.69
N TYR A 434 -14.19 16.66 15.95
CA TYR A 434 -14.26 15.58 14.96
C TYR A 434 -15.44 14.63 15.18
N ALA A 435 -16.31 14.88 16.17
CA ALA A 435 -17.39 13.96 16.54
C ALA A 435 -18.41 13.69 15.42
N SER A 436 -18.56 14.62 14.47
CA SER A 436 -19.44 14.47 13.31
C SER A 436 -18.78 13.81 12.11
N LEU A 437 -17.46 13.60 12.13
CA LEU A 437 -16.70 13.11 10.98
C LEU A 437 -16.93 11.61 10.77
N GLN A 438 -17.35 11.26 9.55
CA GLN A 438 -17.58 9.87 9.16
C GLN A 438 -16.91 9.57 7.81
N ALA A 439 -16.37 8.36 7.68
CA ALA A 439 -15.93 7.81 6.41
C ALA A 439 -17.09 7.06 5.74
N ILE A 440 -17.15 7.06 4.41
CA ILE A 440 -18.10 6.26 3.63
C ILE A 440 -17.36 5.03 3.08
N LEU A 441 -18.02 3.88 3.14
CA LEU A 441 -17.42 2.60 2.75
C LEU A 441 -18.37 1.81 1.86
N PHE A 442 -17.77 1.05 0.94
CA PHE A 442 -18.46 0.12 0.04
C PHE A 442 -17.76 -1.24 0.14
N GLY A 443 -18.34 -2.15 0.94
CA GLY A 443 -17.71 -3.42 1.28
C GLY A 443 -16.38 -3.21 2.02
N PRO A 444 -15.25 -3.74 1.50
CA PRO A 444 -13.94 -3.55 2.13
C PRO A 444 -13.30 -2.19 1.80
N PHE A 445 -13.82 -1.45 0.82
CA PHE A 445 -13.24 -0.21 0.32
C PHE A 445 -13.70 1.00 1.14
N VAL A 446 -12.75 1.81 1.59
CA VAL A 446 -13.00 3.19 2.06
C VAL A 446 -13.08 4.07 0.82
N LEU A 447 -14.17 4.79 0.66
CA LEU A 447 -14.36 5.70 -0.47
C LEU A 447 -13.74 7.06 -0.18
N ALA A 448 -13.26 7.72 -1.22
CA ALA A 448 -12.77 9.09 -1.16
C ALA A 448 -13.52 9.95 -2.18
N GLY A 449 -13.97 11.12 -1.75
CA GLY A 449 -14.48 12.15 -2.64
C GLY A 449 -13.33 12.87 -3.33
N LEU A 450 -13.47 13.14 -4.63
CA LEU A 450 -12.56 14.02 -5.36
C LEU A 450 -13.20 15.40 -5.36
N SER A 451 -12.80 16.22 -4.40
CA SER A 451 -13.33 17.57 -4.18
C SER A 451 -12.20 18.58 -4.01
N SER A 452 -12.50 19.85 -4.25
CA SER A 452 -11.58 20.97 -4.03
C SER A 452 -11.73 21.63 -2.64
N GLY A 453 -12.02 20.82 -1.62
CA GLY A 453 -12.25 21.30 -0.26
C GLY A 453 -13.20 20.42 0.55
N ASP A 454 -13.66 20.95 1.67
CA ASP A 454 -14.54 20.27 2.63
C ASP A 454 -15.99 20.42 2.21
N TRP A 455 -16.71 19.30 2.15
CA TRP A 455 -18.12 19.25 1.82
C TRP A 455 -18.86 18.40 2.85
N ASP A 456 -19.92 18.97 3.40
CA ASP A 456 -20.80 18.26 4.34
C ASP A 456 -21.97 17.59 3.59
N ALA A 457 -22.22 16.33 3.92
CA ALA A 457 -23.44 15.65 3.49
C ALA A 457 -24.67 16.26 4.19
N LYS A 458 -25.80 16.34 3.49
CA LYS A 458 -27.06 16.82 4.07
C LYS A 458 -27.58 15.80 5.09
N THR A 459 -27.97 16.27 6.27
CA THR A 459 -28.47 15.41 7.35
C THR A 459 -29.85 14.82 7.02
N GLY A 460 -30.10 13.57 7.44
CA GLY A 460 -31.44 12.96 7.46
C GLY A 460 -31.82 12.03 6.30
N SER A 461 -30.97 11.84 5.29
CA SER A 461 -31.18 10.84 4.23
C SER A 461 -30.23 9.64 4.35
N ALA A 462 -30.58 8.52 3.72
CA ALA A 462 -29.73 7.33 3.71
C ALA A 462 -28.47 7.61 2.87
N VAL A 463 -27.35 6.94 3.16
CA VAL A 463 -26.09 7.10 2.41
C VAL A 463 -26.27 6.83 0.92
N SER A 464 -27.17 5.90 0.57
CA SER A 464 -27.56 5.60 -0.81
C SER A 464 -28.19 6.79 -1.55
N ASP A 465 -28.77 7.74 -0.83
CA ASP A 465 -29.40 8.92 -1.43
C ASP A 465 -28.37 10.01 -1.75
N TRP A 466 -27.16 9.91 -1.19
CA TRP A 466 -26.05 10.85 -1.42
C TRP A 466 -25.17 10.44 -2.60
N ILE A 467 -25.12 9.14 -2.91
CA ILE A 467 -24.16 8.56 -3.84
C ILE A 467 -24.89 7.89 -4.99
N THR A 468 -24.71 8.43 -6.18
CA THR A 468 -25.18 7.83 -7.42
C THR A 468 -24.06 7.02 -8.07
N ALA A 469 -24.33 5.76 -8.36
CA ALA A 469 -23.41 4.91 -9.12
C ALA A 469 -23.22 5.44 -10.55
N VAL A 470 -21.96 5.68 -10.94
CA VAL A 470 -21.60 6.05 -12.31
C VAL A 470 -21.17 4.79 -13.08
N PRO A 471 -21.62 4.58 -14.33
CA PRO A 471 -21.20 3.43 -15.13
C PRO A 471 -19.69 3.39 -15.38
N SER A 472 -19.09 2.21 -15.38
CA SER A 472 -17.64 2.04 -15.55
C SER A 472 -17.10 2.60 -16.88
N SER A 473 -17.92 2.63 -17.93
CA SER A 473 -17.59 3.24 -19.23
C SER A 473 -17.18 4.71 -19.12
N HIS A 474 -17.64 5.41 -18.10
CA HIS A 474 -17.37 6.83 -17.88
C HIS A 474 -15.91 7.13 -17.50
N ASN A 475 -15.20 6.13 -16.97
CA ASN A 475 -13.78 6.27 -16.62
C ASN A 475 -12.88 6.30 -17.86
N SER A 476 -13.34 5.75 -18.99
CA SER A 476 -12.59 5.76 -20.25
C SER A 476 -12.70 7.07 -21.03
N GLN A 477 -13.47 8.03 -20.54
CA GLN A 477 -13.85 9.26 -21.25
C GLN A 477 -13.32 10.54 -20.56
N LEU A 478 -12.32 10.41 -19.70
CA LEU A 478 -11.71 11.54 -19.00
C LEU A 478 -10.68 12.24 -19.90
N MET A 479 -10.76 13.56 -20.00
CA MET A 479 -9.93 14.40 -20.84
C MET A 479 -9.47 15.65 -20.10
N THR A 480 -8.27 16.11 -20.43
CA THR A 480 -7.76 17.41 -20.05
C THR A 480 -7.45 18.18 -21.32
N PHE A 481 -8.08 19.34 -21.49
CA PHE A 481 -7.81 20.22 -22.62
C PHE A 481 -6.63 21.11 -22.28
N THR A 482 -5.60 21.09 -23.13
CA THR A 482 -4.35 21.80 -22.89
C THR A 482 -4.01 22.73 -24.04
N GLN A 483 -3.39 23.87 -23.73
CA GLN A 483 -2.84 24.78 -24.72
C GLN A 483 -1.47 25.29 -24.27
N GLU A 484 -0.52 25.38 -25.20
CA GLU A 484 0.81 25.94 -24.93
C GLU A 484 0.84 27.43 -25.27
N SER A 485 1.38 28.23 -24.35
CA SER A 485 1.64 29.65 -24.55
C SER A 485 2.89 30.06 -23.79
N SER A 486 3.78 30.83 -24.43
CA SER A 486 5.01 31.36 -23.82
C SER A 486 5.87 30.30 -23.09
N GLY A 487 5.97 29.09 -23.65
CA GLY A 487 6.75 27.98 -23.07
C GLY A 487 6.11 27.31 -21.84
N LYS A 488 4.86 27.65 -21.51
CA LYS A 488 4.08 27.04 -20.44
C LYS A 488 2.88 26.26 -21.00
N THR A 489 2.48 25.20 -20.32
CA THR A 489 1.25 24.47 -20.62
C THR A 489 0.14 24.99 -19.70
N PHE A 490 -0.97 25.41 -20.30
CA PHE A 490 -2.19 25.78 -19.60
C PHE A 490 -3.25 24.71 -19.81
N VAL A 491 -4.13 24.56 -18.83
CA VAL A 491 -5.25 23.62 -18.83
C VAL A 491 -6.56 24.38 -18.73
N LEU A 492 -7.58 23.94 -19.47
CA LEU A 492 -8.94 24.38 -19.23
C LEU A 492 -9.35 23.91 -17.83
N SER A 493 -9.94 24.77 -17.03
CA SER A 493 -10.30 24.49 -15.64
C SER A 493 -11.71 25.00 -15.34
N SER A 494 -12.54 24.16 -14.73
CA SER A 494 -13.87 24.55 -14.24
C SER A 494 -13.83 24.73 -12.73
N SER A 495 -14.08 25.95 -12.25
CA SER A 495 -14.09 26.27 -10.83
C SER A 495 -15.11 27.37 -10.56
N ASN A 496 -15.88 27.23 -9.47
CA ASN A 496 -16.89 28.20 -9.05
C ASN A 496 -17.87 28.60 -10.17
N GLY A 497 -18.23 27.65 -11.04
CA GLY A 497 -19.16 27.87 -12.15
C GLY A 497 -18.59 28.65 -13.35
N SER A 498 -17.28 28.90 -13.39
CA SER A 498 -16.60 29.59 -14.49
C SER A 498 -15.53 28.70 -15.14
N LEU A 499 -15.30 28.90 -16.44
CA LEU A 499 -14.20 28.29 -17.18
C LEU A 499 -13.04 29.27 -17.34
N THR A 500 -11.85 28.82 -16.91
CA THR A 500 -10.62 29.60 -17.01
C THR A 500 -9.47 28.74 -17.52
N MET A 501 -8.45 29.37 -18.11
CA MET A 501 -7.16 28.72 -18.33
C MET A 501 -6.32 28.83 -17.06
N GLN A 502 -5.84 27.71 -16.55
CA GLN A 502 -4.92 27.65 -15.41
C GLN A 502 -3.57 27.11 -15.85
N GLU A 503 -2.48 27.53 -15.22
CA GLU A 503 -1.18 26.92 -15.49
C GLU A 503 -1.22 25.45 -15.01
N ARG A 504 -0.73 24.52 -15.83
CA ARG A 504 -0.71 23.11 -15.48
C ARG A 504 0.14 22.93 -14.21
N PRO A 505 -0.37 22.29 -13.16
CA PRO A 505 0.38 22.12 -11.93
C PRO A 505 1.61 21.24 -12.18
N ALA A 506 2.73 21.56 -11.51
CA ALA A 506 3.97 20.79 -11.60
C ALA A 506 3.86 19.37 -10.99
N VAL A 507 2.86 19.16 -10.13
CA VAL A 507 2.54 17.89 -9.47
C VAL A 507 1.07 17.59 -9.68
N ASP A 508 0.73 16.39 -10.14
CA ASP A 508 -0.68 15.99 -10.28
C ASP A 508 -1.30 15.62 -8.93
N GLY A 509 -2.62 15.54 -8.90
CA GLY A 509 -3.40 15.27 -7.68
C GLY A 509 -3.65 16.52 -6.83
N THR A 510 -3.54 17.70 -7.43
CA THR A 510 -3.97 18.98 -6.84
C THR A 510 -5.41 19.30 -7.23
N ASP A 511 -6.03 20.28 -6.57
CA ASP A 511 -7.37 20.76 -6.92
C ASP A 511 -7.43 21.22 -8.38
N THR A 512 -6.37 21.89 -8.87
CA THR A 512 -6.26 22.27 -10.29
C THR A 512 -6.34 21.06 -11.22
N ALA A 513 -5.76 19.92 -10.86
CA ALA A 513 -5.85 18.71 -11.67
C ALA A 513 -7.28 18.16 -11.70
N VAL A 514 -8.01 18.25 -10.58
CA VAL A 514 -9.42 17.86 -10.48
C VAL A 514 -10.28 18.78 -11.35
N HIS A 515 -10.16 20.10 -11.20
CA HIS A 515 -10.90 21.11 -11.98
C HIS A 515 -10.58 21.08 -13.48
N ALA A 516 -9.41 20.58 -13.86
CA ALA A 516 -8.98 20.45 -15.24
C ALA A 516 -9.32 19.09 -15.88
N THR A 517 -9.96 18.19 -15.14
CA THR A 517 -10.40 16.90 -15.65
C THR A 517 -11.88 16.98 -16.00
N PHE A 518 -12.19 16.66 -17.26
CA PHE A 518 -13.54 16.65 -17.79
C PHE A 518 -13.89 15.27 -18.31
N ARG A 519 -15.17 14.94 -18.29
CA ARG A 519 -15.73 13.83 -19.05
C ARG A 519 -16.35 14.36 -20.33
N VAL A 520 -16.08 13.66 -21.43
CA VAL A 520 -16.60 14.02 -22.76
C VAL A 520 -17.54 12.94 -23.25
N HIS A 521 -18.84 13.27 -23.36
CA HIS A 521 -19.89 12.36 -23.79
C HIS A 521 -20.30 12.65 -25.23
N PRO A 522 -20.02 11.78 -26.20
CA PRO A 522 -20.58 11.93 -27.54
C PRO A 522 -22.08 11.64 -27.53
N GLN A 523 -22.81 12.35 -28.40
CA GLN A 523 -24.24 12.14 -28.59
C GLN A 523 -24.57 10.74 -29.11
N ASP A 524 -23.69 10.15 -29.93
CA ASP A 524 -23.81 8.78 -30.45
C ASP A 524 -22.78 7.83 -29.81
N ALA A 525 -23.24 7.00 -28.87
CA ALA A 525 -22.40 6.09 -28.07
C ALA A 525 -21.75 4.94 -28.90
N ALA A 526 -22.21 4.68 -30.13
CA ALA A 526 -21.80 3.53 -30.92
C ALA A 526 -20.39 3.63 -31.55
N ARG A 527 -19.72 4.78 -31.49
CA ARG A 527 -18.42 5.03 -32.18
C ARG A 527 -17.16 4.90 -31.31
N LEU A 528 -17.29 4.48 -30.05
CA LEU A 528 -16.21 4.59 -29.06
C LEU A 528 -15.45 3.26 -28.81
N HIS A 529 -14.59 2.86 -29.74
CA HIS A 529 -13.51 1.90 -29.46
C HIS A 529 -12.20 2.39 -30.11
N GLY A 530 -11.33 3.05 -29.33
CA GLY A 530 -9.97 3.41 -29.77
C GLY A 530 -9.47 4.77 -29.27
N THR A 531 -8.20 5.06 -29.55
CA THR A 531 -7.48 6.28 -29.15
C THR A 531 -8.23 7.56 -29.55
N TYR A 532 -8.62 8.33 -28.54
CA TYR A 532 -9.71 9.32 -28.59
C TYR A 532 -9.44 10.60 -29.38
N GLY A 533 -8.18 10.94 -29.71
CA GLY A 533 -7.84 12.17 -30.43
C GLY A 533 -8.28 12.21 -31.90
N ALA A 534 -8.50 11.04 -32.53
CA ALA A 534 -8.96 10.95 -33.92
C ALA A 534 -10.43 10.53 -34.06
N ALA A 535 -10.96 9.79 -33.08
CA ALA A 535 -12.30 9.17 -33.15
C ALA A 535 -13.47 10.13 -32.83
N LEU A 536 -13.20 11.26 -32.18
CA LEU A 536 -14.21 12.25 -31.79
C LEU A 536 -14.32 13.46 -32.73
N LYS A 537 -13.51 13.48 -33.80
CA LYS A 537 -13.56 14.55 -34.81
C LYS A 537 -14.96 14.61 -35.43
N ASP A 538 -15.49 15.82 -35.54
CA ASP A 538 -16.81 16.13 -36.09
C ASP A 538 -17.98 15.49 -35.32
N THR A 539 -17.77 15.17 -34.04
CA THR A 539 -18.81 14.62 -33.16
C THR A 539 -19.32 15.70 -32.20
N SER A 540 -20.65 15.77 -32.04
CA SER A 540 -21.28 16.61 -31.02
C SER A 540 -21.16 15.95 -29.65
N VAL A 541 -20.60 16.67 -28.67
CA VAL A 541 -20.29 16.17 -27.34
C VAL A 541 -20.84 17.08 -26.25
N GLN A 542 -21.12 16.50 -25.08
CA GLN A 542 -21.29 17.23 -23.84
C GLN A 542 -20.00 17.15 -23.03
N ILE A 543 -19.66 18.25 -22.36
CA ILE A 543 -18.49 18.32 -21.48
C ILE A 543 -18.99 18.50 -20.05
N GLU A 544 -18.58 17.58 -19.18
CA GLU A 544 -18.98 17.48 -17.77
C GLU A 544 -17.73 17.56 -16.88
N PRO A 545 -17.65 18.45 -15.88
CA PRO A 545 -16.55 18.44 -14.92
C PRO A 545 -16.53 17.13 -14.13
N PHE A 546 -15.33 16.59 -13.92
CA PHE A 546 -15.16 15.28 -13.29
C PHE A 546 -15.62 15.24 -11.81
N ASP A 547 -15.43 16.34 -11.09
CA ASP A 547 -15.81 16.53 -9.69
C ASP A 547 -17.28 16.92 -9.48
N MET A 548 -18.01 17.22 -10.55
CA MET A 548 -19.45 17.56 -10.50
C MET A 548 -20.25 16.69 -11.46
N PRO A 549 -20.35 15.37 -11.19
CA PRO A 549 -21.01 14.46 -12.09
C PRO A 549 -22.50 14.79 -12.28
N GLY A 550 -22.97 14.67 -13.52
CA GLY A 550 -24.35 15.02 -13.91
C GLY A 550 -24.56 16.48 -14.31
N THR A 551 -23.53 17.33 -14.24
CA THR A 551 -23.58 18.70 -14.77
C THR A 551 -22.97 18.79 -16.17
N VAL A 552 -23.39 19.77 -16.96
CA VAL A 552 -22.85 20.05 -18.29
C VAL A 552 -22.46 21.52 -18.41
N ILE A 553 -21.40 21.77 -19.18
CA ILE A 553 -21.04 23.12 -19.59
C ILE A 553 -22.04 23.59 -20.64
N THR A 554 -22.59 24.79 -20.46
CA THR A 554 -23.48 25.43 -21.43
C THR A 554 -22.73 26.42 -22.32
N ASN A 555 -23.37 26.89 -23.39
CA ASN A 555 -22.87 27.94 -24.28
C ASN A 555 -22.49 29.24 -23.55
N ASP A 556 -23.17 29.53 -22.43
CA ASP A 556 -22.89 30.71 -21.60
C ASP A 556 -21.68 30.49 -20.67
N LEU A 557 -20.98 29.36 -20.84
CA LEU A 557 -19.81 28.94 -20.06
C LEU A 557 -20.11 28.78 -18.57
N THR A 558 -21.35 28.39 -18.26
CA THR A 558 -21.83 28.08 -16.92
C THR A 558 -22.16 26.59 -16.79
N LEU A 559 -22.20 26.10 -15.55
CA LEU A 559 -22.59 24.72 -15.25
C LEU A 559 -24.10 24.62 -15.04
N SER A 560 -24.71 23.62 -15.66
CA SER A 560 -26.13 23.31 -15.53
C SER A 560 -26.35 21.82 -15.29
N ALA A 561 -27.31 21.49 -14.42
CA ALA A 561 -27.81 20.12 -14.29
C ALA A 561 -28.79 19.74 -15.42
N GLN A 562 -29.36 20.74 -16.11
CA GLN A 562 -30.30 20.53 -17.21
C GLN A 562 -29.56 20.50 -18.56
N LYS A 563 -29.67 19.36 -19.25
CA LYS A 563 -29.16 19.16 -20.61
C LYS A 563 -30.09 19.83 -21.61
N SER A 564 -29.54 20.64 -22.51
CA SER A 564 -30.29 21.34 -23.57
C SER A 564 -29.47 21.41 -24.86
N ALA A 565 -30.08 21.88 -25.96
CA ALA A 565 -29.34 22.12 -27.21
C ALA A 565 -28.11 23.01 -27.00
N GLY A 566 -28.17 23.95 -26.04
CA GLY A 566 -27.06 24.84 -25.67
C GLY A 566 -26.00 24.23 -24.77
N SER A 567 -25.94 22.90 -24.63
CA SER A 567 -24.91 22.18 -23.86
C SER A 567 -23.97 21.34 -24.73
N PHE A 568 -24.12 21.44 -26.06
CA PHE A 568 -23.38 20.64 -27.02
C PHE A 568 -22.24 21.44 -27.65
N PHE A 569 -21.08 20.80 -27.77
CA PHE A 569 -19.90 21.30 -28.45
C PHE A 569 -19.53 20.34 -29.58
N ASN A 570 -19.15 20.88 -30.74
CA ASN A 570 -18.54 20.06 -31.79
C ASN A 570 -17.03 20.08 -31.59
N ILE A 571 -16.41 18.89 -31.56
CA ILE A 571 -14.96 18.77 -31.59
C ILE A 571 -14.50 18.79 -33.04
N VAL A 572 -13.95 19.91 -33.50
CA VAL A 572 -13.47 20.08 -34.88
C VAL A 572 -11.94 20.12 -34.92
N PRO A 573 -11.30 19.91 -36.09
CA PRO A 573 -9.85 20.11 -36.23
C PRO A 573 -9.42 21.49 -35.73
N GLY A 574 -8.29 21.56 -35.01
CA GLY A 574 -7.83 22.80 -34.43
C GLY A 574 -7.60 23.88 -35.48
N LEU A 575 -8.10 25.09 -35.20
CA LEU A 575 -7.98 26.25 -36.08
C LEU A 575 -6.50 26.70 -36.28
N ASP A 576 -5.58 26.21 -35.46
CA ASP A 576 -4.14 26.43 -35.59
C ASP A 576 -3.46 25.55 -36.65
N GLY A 577 -4.20 24.59 -37.25
CA GLY A 577 -3.71 23.69 -38.28
C GLY A 577 -2.71 22.63 -37.80
N LYS A 578 -2.46 22.51 -36.49
CA LYS A 578 -1.51 21.54 -35.95
C LYS A 578 -2.08 20.11 -35.97
N PRO A 579 -1.26 19.08 -36.23
CA PRO A 579 -1.70 17.70 -36.09
C PRO A 579 -2.15 17.41 -34.66
N ASN A 580 -3.32 16.79 -34.51
CA ASN A 580 -3.94 16.41 -33.22
C ASN A 580 -4.43 17.57 -32.33
N SER A 581 -4.40 18.82 -32.80
CA SER A 581 -5.12 19.90 -32.12
C SER A 581 -6.62 19.83 -32.43
N VAL A 582 -7.43 20.30 -31.49
CA VAL A 582 -8.89 20.37 -31.61
C VAL A 582 -9.38 21.74 -31.20
N SER A 583 -10.49 22.18 -31.78
CA SER A 583 -11.23 23.37 -31.35
C SER A 583 -12.64 22.96 -30.91
N LEU A 584 -13.12 23.61 -29.86
CA LEU A 584 -14.46 23.37 -29.30
C LEU A 584 -15.40 24.43 -29.87
N GLU A 585 -16.21 24.03 -30.84
CA GLU A 585 -17.22 24.88 -31.47
C GLU A 585 -18.57 24.76 -30.75
N LEU A 586 -19.31 25.85 -30.59
CA LEU A 586 -20.66 25.80 -30.00
C LEU A 586 -21.66 25.14 -30.97
N GLY A 587 -22.30 24.06 -30.54
CA GLY A 587 -23.24 23.31 -31.38
C GLY A 587 -24.45 24.14 -31.85
N THR A 588 -24.91 25.11 -31.06
CA THR A 588 -26.03 26.00 -31.45
C THR A 588 -25.59 27.22 -32.28
N LYS A 589 -24.29 27.51 -32.33
CA LYS A 589 -23.73 28.68 -33.04
C LYS A 589 -22.49 28.24 -33.83
N PRO A 590 -22.67 27.52 -34.95
CA PRO A 590 -21.56 27.13 -35.81
C PRO A 590 -20.73 28.35 -36.24
N GLY A 591 -19.40 28.22 -36.22
CA GLY A 591 -18.45 29.30 -36.42
C GLY A 591 -18.04 30.04 -35.14
N CYS A 592 -18.69 29.78 -33.99
CA CYS A 592 -18.28 30.34 -32.70
C CYS A 592 -17.51 29.32 -31.86
N PHE A 593 -16.34 29.71 -31.34
CA PHE A 593 -15.40 28.82 -30.67
C PHE A 593 -15.08 29.25 -29.25
N LEU A 594 -14.75 28.27 -28.39
CA LEU A 594 -14.12 28.54 -27.10
C LEU A 594 -12.69 29.05 -27.31
N VAL A 595 -12.44 30.29 -26.89
CA VAL A 595 -11.15 30.94 -27.01
C VAL A 595 -10.70 31.54 -25.68
N SER A 596 -9.38 31.56 -25.47
CA SER A 596 -8.72 32.52 -24.59
C SER A 596 -8.18 33.66 -25.47
N GLY A 597 -8.18 34.90 -24.97
CA GLY A 597 -7.60 36.04 -25.71
C GLY A 597 -6.12 35.81 -26.10
N ALA A 598 -5.57 36.64 -26.99
CA ALA A 598 -4.14 36.60 -27.31
C ALA A 598 -3.28 36.92 -26.08
N ASP A 599 -2.16 36.20 -25.88
CA ASP A 599 -1.20 36.40 -24.78
C ASP A 599 -1.81 36.33 -23.36
N TYR A 600 -2.45 35.22 -23.04
CA TYR A 600 -3.16 35.01 -21.76
C TYR A 600 -2.29 34.45 -20.62
N SER A 601 -2.72 34.67 -19.38
CA SER A 601 -2.08 34.20 -18.14
C SER A 601 -3.02 33.28 -17.33
N ALA A 602 -2.51 32.64 -16.26
CA ALA A 602 -3.33 31.81 -15.38
C ALA A 602 -4.49 32.63 -14.76
N GLY A 603 -5.69 32.07 -14.78
CA GLY A 603 -6.93 32.76 -14.38
C GLY A 603 -7.64 33.50 -15.50
N THR A 604 -7.12 33.48 -16.73
CA THR A 604 -7.80 34.10 -17.88
C THR A 604 -9.12 33.38 -18.15
N LYS A 605 -10.22 34.15 -18.21
CA LYS A 605 -11.55 33.64 -18.53
C LYS A 605 -11.64 33.20 -19.98
N ILE A 606 -12.30 32.08 -20.21
CA ILE A 606 -12.69 31.64 -21.54
C ILE A 606 -13.86 32.49 -22.04
N GLN A 607 -13.87 32.76 -23.35
CA GLN A 607 -14.92 33.47 -24.04
C GLN A 607 -15.34 32.69 -25.30
N VAL A 608 -16.46 33.11 -25.88
CA VAL A 608 -16.95 32.63 -27.16
C VAL A 608 -16.66 33.72 -28.18
N SER A 609 -15.93 33.39 -29.26
CA SER A 609 -15.65 34.30 -30.37
C SER A 609 -16.06 33.73 -31.70
#